data_AF-A0AAN7JIM3-F1
#
_entry.id   AF-A0AAN7JIM3-F1
#
_cell.length_a   1.000
_cell.length_b   1.000
_cell.length_c   1.000
_cell.angle_alpha   90.00
_cell.angle_beta   90.00
_cell.angle_gamma   90.00
#
_symmetry.space_group_name_H-M   'P 1'
#
loop_
_entity.id
_entity.type
_entity.pdbx_description
1 polymer ?
#
loop_
_entity_poly.entity_id
_entity_poly.type
_entity_poly.pdbx_seq_one_letter_code
_entity_poly.pdbx_strand_id
1 'polypeptide(L)'
;MDQKLGLEVMSGECGSLNAQISCSMEESDLPLSALVEQIYGMLKVRNEGLTVVAVKSGLLFVGQRIMYGVPNPDADVLEDHSSSCLWCWETRDVKLLPKSTKGAIKTRRTCKKKIHDRISAHRRNIVCIVQTGERPDLQARFLEGIGKTLSEADIRALVDSLTQRNVSSVAEKEANQDKKKFIKQLERSKRKAEDEAKRDEKASIKQLERTKRKAEKEQKRIELQLLKDKLKAEKELKRLQEEAEKEEKRRVREESELNKQLRKQQEKVERDQCRQEKEEEEMKRKLSLQKQASIMERFLRGICHCGVNKVIKYGQIGNSTGAYAESQKLK
;
A
#
# COMPACT_ATOMS: atom_id res chain seq x y z
N MET A 1 -33.73 17.59 -54.85
CA MET A 1 -33.34 16.59 -53.82
C MET A 1 -32.87 17.34 -52.57
N ASP A 2 -33.81 17.92 -51.83
CA ASP A 2 -33.54 19.23 -51.21
C ASP A 2 -33.44 19.18 -49.68
N GLN A 3 -32.76 18.13 -49.18
CA GLN A 3 -32.09 18.22 -47.89
C GLN A 3 -30.85 19.12 -48.05
N LYS A 4 -31.09 20.43 -48.19
CA LYS A 4 -30.12 21.46 -47.80
C LYS A 4 -29.79 21.15 -46.35
N LEU A 5 -28.59 20.62 -46.10
CA LEU A 5 -28.21 20.18 -44.76
C LEU A 5 -28.46 21.30 -43.75
N GLY A 6 -28.84 20.91 -42.54
CA GLY A 6 -28.82 21.75 -41.36
C GLY A 6 -27.39 22.15 -40.98
N LEU A 7 -26.74 22.94 -41.84
CA LEU A 7 -25.78 23.98 -41.47
C LEU A 7 -26.55 25.14 -40.81
N GLU A 8 -27.43 24.80 -39.85
CA GLU A 8 -27.66 25.69 -38.72
C GLU A 8 -26.29 26.08 -38.19
N VAL A 9 -26.06 27.37 -38.01
CA VAL A 9 -24.74 27.91 -37.73
C VAL A 9 -24.37 27.56 -36.29
N MET A 10 -23.87 26.33 -36.11
CA MET A 10 -23.46 25.70 -34.85
C MET A 10 -22.61 26.69 -34.05
N SER A 11 -23.21 27.25 -33.01
CA SER A 11 -22.70 28.38 -32.24
C SER A 11 -21.58 27.95 -31.29
N GLY A 12 -20.41 27.66 -31.85
CA GLY A 12 -19.19 27.39 -31.08
C GLY A 12 -17.95 26.99 -31.90
N GLU A 13 -18.11 26.33 -33.06
CA GLU A 13 -16.94 25.72 -33.75
C GLU A 13 -16.20 26.63 -34.76
N CYS A 14 -16.82 27.70 -35.27
CA CYS A 14 -16.21 28.60 -36.25
C CYS A 14 -15.81 29.96 -35.65
N GLY A 15 -14.61 30.01 -35.07
CA GLY A 15 -14.04 31.20 -34.42
C GLY A 15 -13.51 32.32 -35.33
N SER A 16 -13.73 32.28 -36.65
CA SER A 16 -13.34 33.37 -37.56
C SER A 16 -14.41 33.66 -38.60
N LEU A 17 -14.54 34.94 -38.99
CA LEU A 17 -15.49 35.42 -39.98
C LEU A 17 -15.36 34.66 -41.32
N ASN A 18 -14.13 34.44 -41.78
CA ASN A 18 -13.83 33.65 -42.98
C ASN A 18 -14.38 32.21 -42.90
N ALA A 19 -14.30 31.55 -41.74
CA ALA A 19 -14.87 30.22 -41.54
C ALA A 19 -16.40 30.25 -41.47
N GLN A 20 -17.00 31.27 -40.85
CA GLN A 20 -18.46 31.47 -40.82
C GLN A 20 -19.04 31.71 -42.23
N ILE A 21 -18.42 32.58 -43.02
CA ILE A 21 -18.76 32.80 -44.43
C ILE A 21 -18.60 31.50 -45.23
N SER A 22 -17.50 30.76 -45.02
CA SER A 22 -17.27 29.46 -45.68
C SER A 22 -18.41 28.47 -45.42
N CYS A 23 -18.85 28.34 -44.17
CA CYS A 23 -19.95 27.44 -43.81
C CYS A 23 -21.29 27.86 -44.45
N SER A 24 -21.50 29.16 -44.64
CA SER A 24 -22.78 29.72 -45.09
C SER A 24 -22.92 29.77 -46.61
N MET A 25 -21.81 29.89 -47.34
CA MET A 25 -21.79 29.89 -48.81
C MET A 25 -21.71 28.48 -49.43
N GLU A 26 -21.21 27.50 -48.67
CA GLU A 26 -20.92 26.15 -49.17
C GLU A 26 -22.17 25.50 -49.79
N GLU A 27 -22.08 25.18 -51.08
CA GLU A 27 -23.13 24.57 -51.90
C GLU A 27 -24.34 25.46 -52.21
N SER A 28 -24.25 26.78 -52.02
CA SER A 28 -25.27 27.73 -52.51
C SER A 28 -25.16 27.94 -54.02
N ASP A 29 -26.30 27.96 -54.70
CA ASP A 29 -26.50 28.29 -56.11
C ASP A 29 -26.57 29.81 -56.41
N LEU A 30 -27.00 30.58 -55.42
CA LEU A 30 -27.31 32.01 -55.49
C LEU A 30 -26.23 32.88 -56.20
N PRO A 31 -26.65 33.97 -56.87
CA PRO A 31 -25.74 34.98 -57.38
C PRO A 31 -25.04 35.73 -56.23
N LEU A 32 -23.88 36.31 -56.51
CA LEU A 32 -23.01 36.93 -55.51
C LEU A 32 -23.73 38.02 -54.70
N SER A 33 -24.51 38.87 -55.36
CA SER A 33 -25.38 39.88 -54.73
C SER A 33 -26.27 39.29 -53.63
N ALA A 34 -27.19 38.40 -54.01
CA ALA A 34 -28.16 37.78 -53.09
C ALA A 34 -27.48 36.92 -52.00
N LEU A 35 -26.36 36.25 -52.32
CA LEU A 35 -25.62 35.45 -51.34
C LEU A 35 -24.91 36.32 -50.30
N VAL A 36 -24.33 37.46 -50.70
CA VAL A 36 -23.73 38.42 -49.76
C VAL A 36 -24.79 38.99 -48.83
N GLU A 37 -25.98 39.32 -49.33
CA GLU A 37 -27.09 39.79 -48.49
C GLU A 37 -27.59 38.71 -47.52
N GLN A 38 -27.74 37.46 -47.98
CA GLN A 38 -28.12 36.32 -47.13
C GLN A 38 -27.11 36.08 -46.01
N ILE A 39 -25.81 36.04 -46.33
CA ILE A 39 -24.75 35.81 -45.35
C ILE A 39 -24.61 37.00 -44.40
N TYR A 40 -24.70 38.24 -44.90
CA TYR A 40 -24.73 39.43 -44.05
C TYR A 40 -25.92 39.41 -43.08
N GLY A 41 -27.11 39.05 -43.57
CA GLY A 41 -28.33 38.90 -42.77
C GLY A 41 -28.16 37.91 -41.61
N MET A 42 -27.49 36.77 -41.84
CA MET A 42 -27.20 35.78 -40.81
C MET A 42 -26.09 36.21 -39.83
N LEU A 43 -25.01 36.82 -40.32
CA LEU A 43 -23.81 37.07 -39.52
C LEU A 43 -23.83 38.39 -38.73
N LYS A 44 -24.59 39.42 -39.18
CA LYS A 44 -24.70 40.72 -38.49
C LYS A 44 -25.26 40.62 -37.07
N VAL A 45 -26.05 39.59 -36.77
CA VAL A 45 -26.64 39.33 -35.44
C VAL A 45 -25.60 38.86 -34.42
N ARG A 46 -24.43 38.37 -34.88
CA ARG A 46 -23.38 37.78 -34.04
C ARG A 46 -22.03 38.51 -34.12
N ASN A 47 -21.90 39.50 -35.01
CA ASN A 47 -20.65 40.21 -35.28
C ASN A 47 -20.95 41.72 -35.37
N GLU A 48 -20.75 42.44 -34.26
CA GLU A 48 -20.86 43.90 -34.23
C GLU A 48 -19.83 44.54 -35.17
N GLY A 49 -20.20 45.64 -35.84
CA GLY A 49 -19.35 46.31 -36.83
C GLY A 49 -19.17 45.59 -38.17
N LEU A 50 -19.78 44.41 -38.38
CA LEU A 50 -19.73 43.72 -39.66
C LEU A 50 -20.40 44.56 -40.77
N THR A 51 -19.75 44.63 -41.95
CA THR A 51 -20.27 45.34 -43.12
C THR A 51 -20.53 44.38 -44.29
N VAL A 52 -21.45 44.78 -45.19
CA VAL A 52 -21.73 44.07 -46.45
C VAL A 52 -20.46 43.92 -47.30
N VAL A 53 -19.59 44.94 -47.31
CA VAL A 53 -18.30 44.93 -48.02
C VAL A 53 -17.34 43.89 -47.43
N ALA A 54 -17.26 43.77 -46.10
CA ALA A 54 -16.45 42.74 -45.45
C ALA A 54 -16.95 41.32 -45.77
N VAL A 55 -18.27 41.11 -45.85
CA VAL A 55 -18.86 39.83 -46.29
C VAL A 55 -18.52 39.54 -47.75
N LYS A 56 -18.69 40.51 -48.67
CA LYS A 56 -18.36 40.35 -50.11
C LYS A 56 -16.88 40.05 -50.33
N SER A 57 -15.99 40.77 -49.65
CA SER A 57 -14.54 40.56 -49.72
C SER A 57 -14.14 39.20 -49.13
N GLY A 58 -14.69 38.83 -47.97
CA GLY A 58 -14.47 37.52 -47.35
C GLY A 58 -14.91 36.37 -48.24
N LEU A 59 -16.13 36.44 -48.80
CA LEU A 59 -16.71 35.43 -49.69
C LEU A 59 -15.83 35.20 -50.94
N LEU A 60 -15.42 36.27 -51.63
CA LEU A 60 -14.55 36.15 -52.80
C LEU A 60 -13.15 35.62 -52.47
N PHE A 61 -12.65 35.89 -51.25
CA PHE A 61 -11.38 35.37 -50.75
C PHE A 61 -11.44 33.89 -50.38
N VAL A 62 -12.43 33.45 -49.59
CA VAL A 62 -12.56 32.04 -49.16
C VAL A 62 -13.20 31.14 -50.21
N GLY A 63 -13.93 31.71 -51.17
CA GLY A 63 -14.84 30.99 -52.05
C GLY A 63 -14.56 31.13 -53.53
N GLN A 64 -15.09 30.16 -54.27
CA GLN A 64 -15.10 30.09 -55.72
C GLN A 64 -16.48 29.64 -56.18
N ARG A 65 -16.98 30.19 -57.29
CA ARG A 65 -18.23 29.73 -57.93
C ARG A 65 -17.87 28.79 -59.07
N ILE A 66 -18.57 27.67 -59.17
CA ILE A 66 -18.31 26.60 -60.14
C ILE A 66 -19.59 26.33 -60.93
N MET A 67 -19.45 26.19 -62.23
CA MET A 67 -20.50 25.83 -63.18
C MET A 67 -20.47 24.30 -63.37
N TYR A 68 -21.58 23.61 -63.07
CA TYR A 68 -21.69 22.15 -63.23
C TYR A 68 -22.57 21.71 -64.41
N GLY A 69 -23.29 22.65 -65.04
CA GLY A 69 -24.20 22.39 -66.15
C GLY A 69 -23.59 22.65 -67.51
N VAL A 70 -24.29 23.46 -68.31
CA VAL A 70 -23.90 23.91 -69.65
C VAL A 70 -23.31 25.32 -69.56
N PRO A 71 -22.08 25.58 -70.03
CA PRO A 71 -21.52 26.93 -69.98
C PRO A 71 -22.17 27.85 -71.03
N ASN A 72 -22.62 29.00 -70.56
CA ASN A 72 -23.01 30.17 -71.35
C ASN A 72 -21.78 31.10 -71.49
N PRO A 73 -21.32 31.45 -72.72
CA PRO A 73 -20.17 32.34 -72.90
C PRO A 73 -20.46 33.79 -72.48
N ASP A 74 -21.72 34.21 -72.51
CA ASP A 74 -22.15 35.59 -72.26
C ASP A 74 -22.63 35.82 -70.80
N ALA A 75 -22.43 34.83 -69.91
CA ALA A 75 -22.86 34.88 -68.52
C ALA A 75 -21.83 35.62 -67.63
N ASP A 76 -22.34 36.53 -66.78
CA ASP A 76 -21.58 36.98 -65.61
C ASP A 76 -21.40 35.79 -64.64
N VAL A 77 -20.15 35.33 -64.51
CA VAL A 77 -19.78 34.21 -63.64
C VAL A 77 -20.25 34.40 -62.18
N LEU A 78 -20.34 35.63 -61.70
CA LEU A 78 -20.69 35.96 -60.31
C LEU A 78 -22.20 36.15 -60.10
N GLU A 79 -22.91 36.69 -61.09
CA GLU A 79 -24.33 37.07 -60.95
C GLU A 79 -25.32 36.27 -61.82
N ASP A 80 -24.88 35.43 -62.78
CA ASP A 80 -25.79 34.56 -63.54
C ASP A 80 -26.48 33.52 -62.64
N HIS A 81 -27.77 33.27 -62.90
CA HIS A 81 -28.60 32.30 -62.18
C HIS A 81 -29.38 31.41 -63.15
N SER A 82 -28.88 31.25 -64.38
CA SER A 82 -29.43 30.38 -65.41
C SER A 82 -29.46 28.91 -64.94
N SER A 83 -30.64 28.30 -64.90
CA SER A 83 -30.85 26.91 -64.43
C SER A 83 -30.09 25.87 -65.26
N SER A 84 -29.75 26.19 -66.51
CA SER A 84 -28.89 25.39 -67.39
C SER A 84 -27.43 25.33 -66.94
N CYS A 85 -26.92 26.33 -66.22
CA CYS A 85 -25.51 26.44 -65.84
C CYS A 85 -25.17 25.70 -64.54
N LEU A 86 -26.17 25.42 -63.68
CA LEU A 86 -26.02 24.74 -62.39
C LEU A 86 -24.84 25.31 -61.56
N TRP A 87 -24.88 26.63 -61.33
CA TRP A 87 -23.90 27.32 -60.51
C TRP A 87 -23.92 26.83 -59.06
N CYS A 88 -22.74 26.80 -58.43
CA CYS A 88 -22.56 26.37 -57.05
C CYS A 88 -21.32 27.03 -56.45
N TRP A 89 -21.47 27.67 -55.30
CA TRP A 89 -20.39 28.20 -54.48
C TRP A 89 -19.72 27.07 -53.69
N GLU A 90 -18.39 27.11 -53.65
CA GLU A 90 -17.55 26.18 -52.90
C GLU A 90 -16.47 26.93 -52.12
N THR A 91 -16.17 26.46 -50.90
CA THR A 91 -14.98 26.87 -50.15
C THR A 91 -13.71 26.37 -50.83
N ARG A 92 -12.72 27.26 -51.01
CA ARG A 92 -11.39 26.94 -51.56
C ARG A 92 -10.59 26.04 -50.63
N ASP A 93 -10.47 26.39 -49.35
CA ASP A 93 -9.83 25.55 -48.34
C ASP A 93 -10.86 24.83 -47.44
N VAL A 94 -11.04 23.54 -47.69
CA VAL A 94 -11.89 22.62 -46.91
C VAL A 94 -11.46 22.54 -45.42
N LYS A 95 -10.30 23.07 -45.02
CA LYS A 95 -9.93 23.27 -43.61
C LYS A 95 -10.86 24.23 -42.88
N LEU A 96 -11.44 25.24 -43.53
CA LEU A 96 -12.30 26.27 -42.92
C LEU A 96 -13.67 25.74 -42.47
N LEU A 97 -14.11 24.60 -43.00
CA LEU A 97 -15.40 23.98 -42.67
C LEU A 97 -15.34 23.21 -41.33
N PRO A 98 -16.48 22.79 -40.73
CA PRO A 98 -16.52 21.94 -39.53
C PRO A 98 -15.93 20.55 -39.78
N LYS A 99 -15.24 19.96 -38.79
CA LYS A 99 -14.56 18.66 -38.98
C LYS A 99 -15.53 17.51 -39.26
N SER A 100 -16.73 17.57 -38.69
CA SER A 100 -17.85 16.64 -38.88
C SER A 100 -18.36 16.61 -40.33
N THR A 101 -18.55 17.77 -40.95
CA THR A 101 -19.22 17.87 -42.27
C THR A 101 -18.28 17.62 -43.46
N LYS A 102 -16.95 17.73 -43.29
CA LYS A 102 -15.95 17.59 -44.37
C LYS A 102 -16.05 16.31 -45.18
N GLY A 103 -16.43 15.19 -44.56
CA GLY A 103 -16.64 13.92 -45.28
C GLY A 103 -17.80 14.03 -46.26
N ALA A 104 -18.98 14.39 -45.77
CA ALA A 104 -20.20 14.52 -46.56
C ALA A 104 -20.08 15.58 -47.67
N ILE A 105 -19.44 16.72 -47.37
CA ILE A 105 -19.17 17.77 -48.36
C ILE A 105 -18.29 17.24 -49.49
N LYS A 106 -17.16 16.58 -49.18
CA LYS A 106 -16.30 15.96 -50.22
C LYS A 106 -17.06 14.95 -51.09
N THR A 107 -17.96 14.15 -50.51
CA THR A 107 -18.80 13.23 -51.29
C THR A 107 -19.73 13.98 -52.24
N ARG A 108 -20.42 15.05 -51.79
CA ARG A 108 -21.32 15.82 -52.66
C ARG A 108 -20.59 16.60 -53.75
N ARG A 109 -19.43 17.20 -53.46
CA ARG A 109 -18.55 17.79 -54.49
C ARG A 109 -18.10 16.77 -55.53
N THR A 110 -17.79 15.53 -55.09
CA THR A 110 -17.45 14.42 -56.00
C THR A 110 -18.65 14.02 -56.86
N CYS A 111 -19.86 13.96 -56.29
CA CYS A 111 -21.11 13.72 -57.03
C CYS A 111 -21.36 14.79 -58.10
N LYS A 112 -21.34 16.07 -57.71
CA LYS A 112 -21.49 17.23 -58.63
C LYS A 112 -20.49 17.17 -59.77
N LYS A 113 -19.21 16.90 -59.48
CA LYS A 113 -18.18 16.71 -60.51
C LYS A 113 -18.50 15.54 -61.46
N LYS A 114 -18.95 14.38 -60.95
CA LYS A 114 -19.28 13.24 -61.82
C LYS A 114 -20.54 13.43 -62.66
N ILE A 115 -21.52 14.18 -62.15
CA ILE A 115 -22.68 14.63 -62.93
C ILE A 115 -22.22 15.58 -64.04
N HIS A 116 -21.33 16.53 -63.75
CA HIS A 116 -20.76 17.44 -64.75
C HIS A 116 -19.86 16.72 -65.78
N ASP A 117 -19.05 15.75 -65.37
CA ASP A 117 -18.27 14.90 -66.30
C ASP A 117 -19.21 14.24 -67.34
N ARG A 118 -20.36 13.72 -66.88
CA ARG A 118 -21.41 13.11 -67.73
C ARG A 118 -22.13 14.14 -68.61
N ILE A 119 -22.56 15.28 -68.06
CA ILE A 119 -23.18 16.39 -68.83
C ILE A 119 -22.23 16.87 -69.94
N SER A 120 -20.95 17.10 -69.61
CA SER A 120 -19.93 17.56 -70.55
C SER A 120 -19.57 16.51 -71.62
N ALA A 121 -19.76 15.21 -71.37
CA ALA A 121 -19.71 14.18 -72.41
C ALA A 121 -20.94 14.26 -73.33
N HIS A 122 -22.16 14.29 -72.76
CA HIS A 122 -23.40 14.35 -73.54
C HIS A 122 -23.48 15.62 -74.41
N ARG A 123 -23.07 16.78 -73.88
CA ARG A 123 -23.00 18.04 -74.65
C ARG A 123 -22.05 17.95 -75.85
N ARG A 124 -20.83 17.43 -75.66
CA ARG A 124 -19.87 17.24 -76.77
C ARG A 124 -20.46 16.34 -77.86
N ASN A 125 -21.11 15.25 -77.45
CA ASN A 125 -21.72 14.30 -78.36
C ASN A 125 -22.89 14.89 -79.16
N ILE A 126 -23.75 15.70 -78.53
CA ILE A 126 -24.82 16.43 -79.23
C ILE A 126 -24.23 17.41 -80.24
N VAL A 127 -23.21 18.17 -79.86
CA VAL A 127 -22.51 19.10 -80.78
C VAL A 127 -21.90 18.35 -81.97
N CYS A 128 -21.25 17.21 -81.75
CA CYS A 128 -20.72 16.38 -82.83
C CYS A 128 -21.84 15.93 -83.79
N ILE A 129 -22.93 15.35 -83.28
CA ILE A 129 -24.06 14.86 -84.12
C ILE A 129 -24.62 15.98 -85.00
N VAL A 130 -24.86 17.16 -84.41
CA VAL A 130 -25.39 18.34 -85.13
C VAL A 130 -24.41 18.84 -86.21
N GLN A 131 -23.10 18.64 -86.03
CA GLN A 131 -22.07 19.06 -86.98
C GLN A 131 -21.76 18.01 -88.07
N THR A 132 -22.00 16.72 -87.83
CA THR A 132 -21.58 15.63 -88.73
C THR A 132 -22.70 15.07 -89.63
N GLY A 133 -23.96 15.27 -89.26
CA GLY A 133 -25.12 14.68 -89.94
C GLY A 133 -25.20 13.15 -89.80
N GLU A 134 -26.06 12.52 -90.60
CA GLU A 134 -26.33 11.07 -90.57
C GLU A 134 -25.19 10.24 -91.18
N ARG A 135 -24.07 10.14 -90.46
CA ARG A 135 -22.91 9.31 -90.82
C ARG A 135 -22.68 8.19 -89.78
N PRO A 136 -23.05 6.93 -90.08
CA PRO A 136 -23.01 5.83 -89.10
C PRO A 136 -21.62 5.46 -88.56
N ASP A 137 -20.56 5.72 -89.32
CA ASP A 137 -19.16 5.48 -88.92
C ASP A 137 -18.72 6.37 -87.73
N LEU A 138 -19.25 7.60 -87.68
CA LEU A 138 -19.05 8.51 -86.55
C LEU A 138 -19.94 8.16 -85.35
N GLN A 139 -21.08 7.50 -85.57
CA GLN A 139 -21.98 7.03 -84.52
C GLN A 139 -21.34 5.93 -83.63
N ALA A 140 -20.43 5.12 -84.19
CA ALA A 140 -19.66 4.16 -83.38
C ALA A 140 -18.72 4.86 -82.38
N ARG A 141 -18.02 5.92 -82.82
CA ARG A 141 -17.12 6.73 -81.95
C ARG A 141 -17.90 7.50 -80.88
N PHE A 142 -19.14 7.87 -81.16
CA PHE A 142 -20.05 8.52 -80.22
C PHE A 142 -20.34 7.66 -78.98
N LEU A 143 -20.60 6.35 -79.14
CA LEU A 143 -20.84 5.44 -78.01
C LEU A 143 -19.60 5.26 -77.13
N GLU A 144 -18.41 5.16 -77.75
CA GLU A 144 -17.12 5.02 -77.06
C GLU A 144 -16.81 6.23 -76.14
N GLY A 145 -17.32 7.41 -76.50
CA GLY A 145 -17.22 8.63 -75.67
C GLY A 145 -18.11 8.61 -74.43
N ILE A 146 -19.32 8.04 -74.52
CA ILE A 146 -20.25 7.94 -73.37
C ILE A 146 -19.77 6.86 -72.39
N GLY A 147 -19.33 5.70 -72.89
CA GLY A 147 -18.91 4.56 -72.05
C GLY A 147 -17.71 4.84 -71.14
N LYS A 148 -17.00 5.95 -71.34
CA LYS A 148 -15.91 6.43 -70.48
C LYS A 148 -16.38 7.32 -69.31
N THR A 149 -17.67 7.68 -69.28
CA THR A 149 -18.31 8.35 -68.14
C THR A 149 -19.17 7.37 -67.34
N LEU A 150 -19.16 7.52 -66.01
CA LEU A 150 -19.98 6.70 -65.11
C LEU A 150 -21.48 6.86 -65.44
N SER A 151 -22.22 5.74 -65.41
CA SER A 151 -23.68 5.79 -65.52
C SER A 151 -24.30 6.41 -64.28
N GLU A 152 -25.59 6.70 -64.33
CA GLU A 152 -26.30 7.26 -63.18
C GLU A 152 -26.33 6.30 -61.97
N ALA A 153 -26.41 5.00 -62.24
CA ALA A 153 -26.35 3.96 -61.21
C ALA A 153 -24.96 3.92 -60.56
N ASP A 154 -23.89 3.99 -61.36
CA ASP A 154 -22.51 3.99 -60.85
C ASP A 154 -22.20 5.24 -60.03
N ILE A 155 -22.72 6.41 -60.43
CA ILE A 155 -22.58 7.66 -59.67
C ILE A 155 -23.28 7.54 -58.31
N ARG A 156 -24.51 6.99 -58.27
CA ARG A 156 -25.24 6.74 -57.01
C ARG A 156 -24.48 5.75 -56.12
N ALA A 157 -24.12 4.57 -56.64
CA ALA A 157 -23.37 3.56 -55.90
C ALA A 157 -22.00 4.07 -55.37
N LEU A 158 -21.28 4.88 -56.15
CA LEU A 158 -20.07 5.56 -55.70
C LEU A 158 -20.35 6.50 -54.53
N VAL A 159 -21.37 7.35 -54.64
CA VAL A 159 -21.78 8.29 -53.59
C VAL A 159 -22.23 7.58 -52.31
N ASP A 160 -22.98 6.49 -52.44
CA ASP A 160 -23.43 5.68 -51.30
C ASP A 160 -22.24 5.03 -50.59
N SER A 161 -21.31 4.42 -51.34
CA SER A 161 -20.09 3.82 -50.76
C SER A 161 -19.18 4.84 -50.05
N LEU A 162 -19.09 6.07 -50.57
CA LEU A 162 -18.36 7.17 -49.95
C LEU A 162 -19.09 7.69 -48.70
N THR A 163 -20.42 7.73 -48.73
CA THR A 163 -21.25 8.17 -47.59
C THR A 163 -21.17 7.17 -46.44
N GLN A 164 -21.32 5.87 -46.71
CA GLN A 164 -21.15 4.81 -45.71
C GLN A 164 -19.75 4.84 -45.07
N ARG A 165 -18.69 4.99 -45.89
CA ARG A 165 -17.30 5.10 -45.40
C ARG A 165 -17.06 6.34 -44.54
N ASN A 166 -17.72 7.46 -44.84
CA ASN A 166 -17.66 8.64 -43.98
C ASN A 166 -18.30 8.33 -42.61
N VAL A 167 -19.52 7.78 -42.61
CA VAL A 167 -20.29 7.45 -41.39
C VAL A 167 -19.52 6.47 -40.49
N SER A 168 -18.99 5.37 -41.03
CA SER A 168 -18.20 4.42 -40.23
C SER A 168 -16.97 5.10 -39.63
N SER A 169 -16.25 5.91 -40.41
CA SER A 169 -15.07 6.62 -39.92
C SER A 169 -15.39 7.69 -38.87
N VAL A 170 -16.62 8.19 -38.78
CA VAL A 170 -17.04 9.12 -37.70
C VAL A 170 -17.36 8.33 -36.44
N ALA A 171 -18.19 7.29 -36.54
CA ALA A 171 -18.53 6.41 -35.43
C ALA A 171 -17.27 5.76 -34.78
N GLU A 172 -16.28 5.36 -35.58
CA GLU A 172 -14.98 4.88 -35.08
C GLU A 172 -14.23 5.94 -34.26
N LYS A 173 -14.24 7.21 -34.69
CA LYS A 173 -13.56 8.31 -33.99
C LYS A 173 -14.27 8.64 -32.67
N GLU A 174 -15.60 8.66 -32.68
CA GLU A 174 -16.43 8.88 -31.50
C GLU A 174 -16.25 7.74 -30.48
N ALA A 175 -16.38 6.48 -30.91
CA ALA A 175 -16.13 5.32 -30.05
C ALA A 175 -14.71 5.31 -29.47
N ASN A 176 -13.69 5.73 -30.23
CA ASN A 176 -12.32 5.84 -29.73
C ASN A 176 -12.12 7.05 -28.80
N GLN A 177 -12.83 8.15 -29.01
CA GLN A 177 -12.87 9.29 -28.08
C GLN A 177 -13.53 8.91 -26.75
N ASP A 178 -14.59 8.10 -26.78
CA ASP A 178 -15.31 7.68 -25.58
C ASP A 178 -14.57 6.58 -24.80
N LYS A 179 -13.93 5.61 -25.48
CA LYS A 179 -12.94 4.71 -24.87
C LYS A 179 -11.85 5.53 -24.14
N LYS A 180 -11.35 6.61 -24.75
CA LYS A 180 -10.35 7.50 -24.15
C LYS A 180 -10.89 8.29 -22.95
N LYS A 181 -12.15 8.73 -22.96
CA LYS A 181 -12.82 9.31 -21.77
C LYS A 181 -12.91 8.29 -20.63
N PHE A 182 -13.36 7.07 -20.95
CA PHE A 182 -13.57 5.98 -19.99
C PHE A 182 -12.27 5.52 -19.31
N ILE A 183 -11.20 5.30 -20.09
CA ILE A 183 -9.86 4.99 -19.55
C ILE A 183 -9.39 6.08 -18.58
N LYS A 184 -9.51 7.35 -18.98
CA LYS A 184 -9.14 8.50 -18.13
C LYS A 184 -9.99 8.60 -16.85
N GLN A 185 -11.22 8.09 -16.85
CA GLN A 185 -12.07 8.00 -15.67
C GLN A 185 -11.68 6.84 -14.75
N LEU A 186 -11.36 5.66 -15.30
CA LEU A 186 -10.84 4.51 -14.56
C LEU A 186 -9.50 4.84 -13.87
N GLU A 187 -8.56 5.48 -14.58
CA GLU A 187 -7.29 5.94 -13.99
C GLU A 187 -7.50 6.88 -12.80
N ARG A 188 -8.44 7.83 -12.91
CA ARG A 188 -8.81 8.75 -11.84
C ARG A 188 -9.41 8.01 -10.64
N SER A 189 -10.22 6.98 -10.88
CA SER A 189 -10.80 6.15 -9.82
C SER A 189 -9.72 5.32 -9.12
N LYS A 190 -8.81 4.69 -9.88
CA LYS A 190 -7.70 3.90 -9.33
C LYS A 190 -6.79 4.74 -8.43
N ARG A 191 -6.40 5.95 -8.86
CA ARG A 191 -5.57 6.86 -8.05
C ARG A 191 -6.25 7.23 -6.72
N LYS A 192 -7.55 7.51 -6.74
CA LYS A 192 -8.31 7.80 -5.50
C LYS A 192 -8.26 6.62 -4.52
N ALA A 193 -8.56 5.41 -4.99
CA ALA A 193 -8.53 4.21 -4.15
C ALA A 193 -7.11 3.90 -3.63
N GLU A 194 -6.07 4.18 -4.42
CA GLU A 194 -4.67 4.02 -4.01
C GLU A 194 -4.25 5.06 -2.94
N ASP A 195 -4.68 6.32 -3.07
CA ASP A 195 -4.46 7.37 -2.07
C ASP A 195 -5.27 7.16 -0.78
N GLU A 196 -6.43 6.49 -0.87
CA GLU A 196 -7.28 6.09 0.25
C GLU A 196 -6.65 4.93 1.02
N ALA A 197 -6.26 3.85 0.32
CA ALA A 197 -5.54 2.72 0.92
C ALA A 197 -4.26 3.14 1.67
N LYS A 198 -3.48 4.08 1.11
CA LYS A 198 -2.28 4.65 1.78
C LYS A 198 -2.61 5.44 3.05
N ARG A 199 -3.81 6.03 3.17
CA ARG A 199 -4.25 6.72 4.39
C ARG A 199 -4.65 5.70 5.46
N ASP A 200 -5.36 4.64 5.07
CA ASP A 200 -5.83 3.60 5.98
C ASP A 200 -4.68 2.72 6.49
N GLU A 201 -3.71 2.40 5.63
CA GLU A 201 -2.45 1.77 6.02
C GLU A 201 -1.69 2.64 7.05
N LYS A 202 -1.51 3.93 6.76
CA LYS A 202 -0.85 4.88 7.66
C LYS A 202 -1.61 5.07 8.98
N ALA A 203 -2.95 5.02 8.96
CA ALA A 203 -3.78 5.05 10.16
C ALA A 203 -3.61 3.77 10.98
N SER A 204 -3.56 2.60 10.33
CA SER A 204 -3.39 1.28 10.95
C SER A 204 -2.01 1.15 11.61
N ILE A 205 -0.93 1.53 10.91
CA ILE A 205 0.43 1.61 11.47
C ILE A 205 0.45 2.52 12.71
N LYS A 206 -0.18 3.70 12.63
CA LYS A 206 -0.29 4.63 13.77
C LYS A 206 -1.10 4.07 14.94
N GLN A 207 -2.04 3.16 14.72
CA GLN A 207 -2.69 2.42 15.81
C GLN A 207 -1.78 1.33 16.40
N LEU A 208 -1.08 0.55 15.57
CA LEU A 208 -0.15 -0.50 16.00
C LEU A 208 1.03 0.06 16.82
N GLU A 209 1.57 1.23 16.47
CA GLU A 209 2.54 1.92 17.33
C GLU A 209 1.95 2.29 18.70
N ARG A 210 0.70 2.76 18.74
CA ARG A 210 0.04 3.16 19.98
C ARG A 210 -0.26 1.96 20.89
N THR A 211 -0.62 0.80 20.33
CA THR A 211 -0.79 -0.43 21.13
C THR A 211 0.55 -0.98 21.60
N LYS A 212 1.58 -1.02 20.75
CA LYS A 212 2.94 -1.44 21.13
C LYS A 212 3.51 -0.60 22.28
N ARG A 213 3.41 0.75 22.19
CA ARG A 213 3.85 1.68 23.26
C ARG A 213 3.03 1.57 24.56
N LYS A 214 1.80 1.03 24.52
CA LYS A 214 1.03 0.69 25.73
C LYS A 214 1.51 -0.63 26.34
N ALA A 215 1.65 -1.67 25.51
CA ALA A 215 2.12 -2.99 25.94
C ALA A 215 3.51 -2.93 26.59
N GLU A 216 4.46 -2.19 25.99
CA GLU A 216 5.81 -2.00 26.53
C GLU A 216 5.80 -1.31 27.92
N LYS A 217 4.91 -0.33 28.14
CA LYS A 217 4.74 0.33 29.44
C LYS A 217 4.14 -0.60 30.48
N GLU A 218 3.21 -1.47 30.09
CA GLU A 218 2.61 -2.45 31.00
C GLU A 218 3.58 -3.59 31.34
N GLN A 219 4.36 -4.07 30.36
CA GLN A 219 5.43 -5.03 30.57
C GLN A 219 6.45 -4.51 31.60
N LYS A 220 6.87 -3.25 31.50
CA LYS A 220 7.77 -2.60 32.48
C LYS A 220 7.16 -2.43 33.87
N ARG A 221 5.83 -2.31 33.99
CA ARG A 221 5.11 -2.31 35.28
C ARG A 221 5.12 -3.72 35.91
N ILE A 222 4.80 -4.74 35.12
CA ILE A 222 4.80 -6.15 35.53
C ILE A 222 6.20 -6.60 35.94
N GLU A 223 7.23 -6.23 35.18
CA GLU A 223 8.64 -6.51 35.47
C GLU A 223 9.11 -5.85 36.78
N LEU A 224 8.80 -4.55 36.98
CA LEU A 224 9.10 -3.84 38.22
C LEU A 224 8.37 -4.46 39.43
N GLN A 225 7.16 -4.96 39.24
CA GLN A 225 6.40 -5.65 40.29
C GLN A 225 7.04 -7.01 40.62
N LEU A 226 7.38 -7.81 39.60
CA LEU A 226 8.12 -9.06 39.74
C LEU A 226 9.45 -8.89 40.49
N LEU A 227 10.19 -7.80 40.22
CA LEU A 227 11.43 -7.48 40.95
C LEU A 227 11.17 -7.14 42.43
N LYS A 228 10.12 -6.37 42.73
CA LYS A 228 9.72 -6.08 44.13
C LYS A 228 9.33 -7.35 44.88
N ASP A 229 8.57 -8.24 44.24
CA ASP A 229 8.06 -9.44 44.89
C ASP A 229 9.14 -10.53 45.02
N LYS A 230 10.08 -10.63 44.07
CA LYS A 230 11.33 -11.38 44.25
C LYS A 230 12.13 -10.89 45.46
N LEU A 231 12.31 -9.57 45.59
CA LEU A 231 13.04 -8.97 46.73
C LEU A 231 12.35 -9.20 48.08
N LYS A 232 11.02 -9.36 48.11
CA LYS A 232 10.29 -9.79 49.32
C LYS A 232 10.59 -11.26 49.62
N ALA A 233 10.41 -12.14 48.64
CA ALA A 233 10.63 -13.58 48.79
C ALA A 233 12.08 -13.91 49.19
N GLU A 234 13.07 -13.18 48.67
CA GLU A 234 14.47 -13.30 49.06
C GLU A 234 14.71 -12.92 50.53
N LYS A 235 14.09 -11.82 50.99
CA LYS A 235 14.16 -11.38 52.40
C LYS A 235 13.43 -12.34 53.34
N GLU A 236 12.35 -12.95 52.88
CA GLU A 236 11.58 -13.96 53.61
C GLU A 236 12.36 -15.28 53.71
N LEU A 237 12.92 -15.76 52.59
CA LEU A 237 13.82 -16.92 52.56
C LEU A 237 15.03 -16.72 53.48
N LYS A 238 15.65 -15.52 53.48
CA LYS A 238 16.76 -15.21 54.38
C LYS A 238 16.33 -15.19 55.86
N ARG A 239 15.13 -14.71 56.19
CA ARG A 239 14.59 -14.81 57.56
C ARG A 239 14.42 -16.26 57.99
N LEU A 240 13.86 -17.10 57.13
CA LEU A 240 13.69 -18.53 57.39
C LEU A 240 15.04 -19.25 57.54
N GLN A 241 16.06 -18.89 56.76
CA GLN A 241 17.43 -19.38 56.94
C GLN A 241 18.05 -18.92 58.27
N GLU A 242 17.94 -17.64 58.61
CA GLU A 242 18.44 -17.13 59.89
C GLU A 242 17.71 -17.73 61.11
N GLU A 243 16.43 -18.09 60.96
CA GLU A 243 15.64 -18.76 62.00
C GLU A 243 16.03 -20.24 62.12
N ALA A 244 16.18 -20.95 60.99
CA ALA A 244 16.70 -22.31 60.95
C ALA A 244 18.11 -22.41 61.55
N GLU A 245 19.02 -21.48 61.22
CA GLU A 245 20.36 -21.41 61.83
C GLU A 245 20.30 -21.18 63.35
N LYS A 246 19.39 -20.33 63.84
CA LYS A 246 19.22 -20.08 65.29
C LYS A 246 18.66 -21.32 65.99
N GLU A 247 17.79 -22.06 65.32
CA GLU A 247 17.21 -23.31 65.81
C GLU A 247 18.23 -24.46 65.82
N GLU A 248 19.04 -24.60 64.77
CA GLU A 248 20.15 -25.55 64.74
C GLU A 248 21.21 -25.21 65.80
N LYS A 249 21.50 -23.92 66.02
CA LYS A 249 22.34 -23.45 67.13
C LYS A 249 21.71 -23.66 68.51
N ARG A 250 20.39 -23.86 68.63
CA ARG A 250 19.74 -24.35 69.88
C ARG A 250 19.95 -25.85 70.03
N ARG A 251 19.61 -26.64 69.00
CA ARG A 251 19.77 -28.11 68.98
C ARG A 251 21.20 -28.55 69.28
N VAL A 252 22.21 -27.92 68.67
CA VAL A 252 23.63 -28.22 68.94
C VAL A 252 24.04 -27.89 70.39
N ARG A 253 23.42 -26.88 71.03
CA ARG A 253 23.66 -26.60 72.46
C ARG A 253 23.05 -27.68 73.34
N GLU A 254 21.78 -28.00 73.10
CA GLU A 254 21.02 -29.06 73.81
C GLU A 254 21.72 -30.41 73.68
N GLU A 255 22.15 -30.78 72.47
CA GLU A 255 22.98 -31.97 72.21
C GLU A 255 24.31 -31.92 72.95
N SER A 256 25.00 -30.77 72.97
CA SER A 256 26.24 -30.62 73.75
C SER A 256 26.02 -30.77 75.26
N GLU A 257 24.84 -30.42 75.77
CA GLU A 257 24.48 -30.56 77.18
C GLU A 257 24.08 -31.99 77.53
N LEU A 258 23.30 -32.66 76.67
CA LEU A 258 23.02 -34.10 76.78
C LEU A 258 24.31 -34.93 76.70
N ASN A 259 25.24 -34.59 75.79
CA ASN A 259 26.54 -35.26 75.66
C ASN A 259 27.44 -34.99 76.89
N LYS A 260 27.43 -33.78 77.47
CA LYS A 260 28.06 -33.51 78.78
C LYS A 260 27.42 -34.32 79.92
N GLN A 261 26.11 -34.53 79.92
CA GLN A 261 25.42 -35.36 80.92
C GLN A 261 25.78 -36.84 80.75
N LEU A 262 25.81 -37.34 79.51
CA LEU A 262 26.20 -38.72 79.19
C LEU A 262 27.66 -38.99 79.60
N ARG A 263 28.59 -38.09 79.27
CA ARG A 263 29.99 -38.17 79.74
C ARG A 263 30.09 -38.18 81.27
N LYS A 264 29.30 -37.37 81.98
CA LYS A 264 29.23 -37.39 83.45
C LYS A 264 28.63 -38.69 84.04
N GLN A 265 27.85 -39.45 83.27
CA GLN A 265 27.41 -40.79 83.67
C GLN A 265 28.51 -41.82 83.39
N GLN A 266 29.13 -41.79 82.21
CA GLN A 266 30.28 -42.65 81.87
C GLN A 266 31.43 -42.47 82.87
N GLU A 267 31.84 -41.24 83.15
CA GLU A 267 32.90 -40.93 84.11
C GLU A 267 32.56 -41.40 85.54
N LYS A 268 31.27 -41.42 85.92
CA LYS A 268 30.85 -42.02 87.21
C LYS A 268 31.01 -43.54 87.20
N VAL A 269 30.56 -44.20 86.12
CA VAL A 269 30.72 -45.66 85.96
C VAL A 269 32.19 -46.05 85.96
N GLU A 270 33.06 -45.33 85.25
CA GLU A 270 34.52 -45.53 85.25
C GLU A 270 35.14 -45.29 86.64
N ARG A 271 34.75 -44.21 87.34
CA ARG A 271 35.23 -43.92 88.71
C ARG A 271 34.81 -44.99 89.70
N ASP A 272 33.62 -45.57 89.55
CA ASP A 272 33.11 -46.59 90.47
C ASP A 272 33.62 -48.00 90.11
N GLN A 273 33.87 -48.32 88.83
CA GLN A 273 34.70 -49.47 88.43
C GLN A 273 36.11 -49.36 89.03
N CYS A 274 36.75 -48.19 88.95
CA CYS A 274 38.07 -47.95 89.54
C CYS A 274 38.10 -48.08 91.08
N ARG A 275 36.94 -48.06 91.77
CA ARG A 275 36.84 -48.45 93.19
C ARG A 275 36.79 -49.96 93.33
N GLN A 276 35.92 -50.63 92.57
CA GLN A 276 35.78 -52.09 92.58
C GLN A 276 37.10 -52.80 92.24
N GLU A 277 37.87 -52.28 91.27
CA GLU A 277 39.21 -52.78 90.95
C GLU A 277 40.19 -52.64 92.12
N LYS A 278 40.15 -51.51 92.85
CA LYS A 278 41.00 -51.29 94.05
C LYS A 278 40.58 -52.16 95.22
N GLU A 279 39.28 -52.39 95.41
CA GLU A 279 38.75 -53.30 96.41
C GLU A 279 39.11 -54.76 96.08
N GLU A 280 39.05 -55.17 94.82
CA GLU A 280 39.58 -56.47 94.36
C GLU A 280 41.10 -56.59 94.57
N GLU A 281 41.89 -55.57 94.23
CA GLU A 281 43.33 -55.58 94.49
C GLU A 281 43.64 -55.69 95.98
N GLU A 282 42.93 -54.95 96.84
CA GLU A 282 43.14 -55.01 98.28
C GLU A 282 42.76 -56.39 98.84
N MET A 283 41.70 -57.01 98.33
CA MET A 283 41.32 -58.39 98.67
C MET A 283 42.36 -59.42 98.16
N LYS A 284 42.91 -59.25 96.95
CA LYS A 284 44.03 -60.07 96.45
C LYS A 284 45.30 -59.89 97.28
N ARG A 285 45.59 -58.68 97.77
CA ARG A 285 46.70 -58.39 98.71
C ARG A 285 46.47 -59.06 100.07
N LYS A 286 45.26 -59.00 100.63
CA LYS A 286 44.90 -59.71 101.87
C LYS A 286 45.05 -61.22 101.73
N LEU A 287 44.59 -61.80 100.62
CA LEU A 287 44.74 -63.24 100.33
C LEU A 287 46.20 -63.67 100.11
N SER A 288 47.05 -62.83 99.52
CA SER A 288 48.49 -63.15 99.36
C SER A 288 49.25 -63.05 100.68
N LEU A 289 48.95 -62.05 101.52
CA LEU A 289 49.49 -61.95 102.90
C LEU A 289 49.05 -63.15 103.76
N GLN A 290 47.79 -63.56 103.68
CA GLN A 290 47.27 -64.74 104.39
C GLN A 290 48.00 -66.03 103.96
N LYS A 291 48.29 -66.19 102.65
CA LYS A 291 49.08 -67.32 102.14
C LYS A 291 50.53 -67.31 102.62
N GLN A 292 51.16 -66.14 102.76
CA GLN A 292 52.52 -66.05 103.33
C GLN A 292 52.53 -66.38 104.83
N ALA A 293 51.58 -65.84 105.61
CA ALA A 293 51.44 -66.15 107.03
C ALA A 293 51.25 -67.65 107.28
N SER A 294 50.37 -68.30 106.52
CA SER A 294 50.10 -69.74 106.62
C SER A 294 51.31 -70.65 106.30
N ILE A 295 52.34 -70.13 105.63
CA ILE A 295 53.60 -70.86 105.38
C ILE A 295 54.59 -70.63 106.53
N MET A 296 54.67 -69.41 107.07
CA MET A 296 55.58 -69.08 108.18
C MET A 296 55.20 -69.76 109.50
N GLU A 297 53.91 -69.98 109.78
CA GLU A 297 53.46 -70.63 111.03
C GLU A 297 53.94 -72.09 111.21
N ARG A 298 54.41 -72.76 110.14
CA ARG A 298 55.01 -74.10 110.24
C ARG A 298 56.49 -74.09 110.62
N PHE A 299 57.19 -72.97 110.48
CA PHE A 299 58.65 -72.90 110.65
C PHE A 299 59.13 -72.46 112.04
N LEU A 300 58.25 -71.92 112.90
CA LEU A 300 58.65 -71.21 114.12
C LEU A 300 58.13 -71.83 115.44
N ARG A 301 57.85 -73.14 115.46
CA ARG A 301 57.49 -73.88 116.70
C ARG A 301 58.70 -74.47 117.42
N GLY A 302 59.78 -73.70 117.56
CA GLY A 302 60.99 -74.14 118.26
C GLY A 302 61.83 -72.99 118.81
N ILE A 303 62.44 -73.25 119.98
CA ILE A 303 63.44 -72.45 120.71
C ILE A 303 62.89 -71.31 121.61
N CYS A 304 63.45 -71.29 122.82
CA CYS A 304 63.01 -70.66 124.07
C CYS A 304 63.38 -69.18 124.32
N HIS A 305 62.59 -68.55 125.21
CA HIS A 305 62.95 -67.66 126.34
C HIS A 305 63.59 -66.26 126.15
N CYS A 306 63.03 -65.30 126.94
CA CYS A 306 63.50 -63.95 127.35
C CYS A 306 63.88 -62.91 126.25
N GLY A 307 63.88 -61.58 126.49
CA GLY A 307 63.35 -60.76 127.60
C GLY A 307 63.84 -59.28 127.55
N VAL A 308 63.15 -58.36 128.26
CA VAL A 308 63.65 -57.04 128.78
C VAL A 308 63.77 -55.80 127.84
N ASN A 309 62.75 -54.91 127.92
CA ASN A 309 62.76 -53.42 128.09
C ASN A 309 63.30 -52.36 127.08
N LYS A 310 62.65 -51.16 127.22
CA LYS A 310 62.98 -49.76 126.77
C LYS A 310 62.86 -49.42 125.27
N VAL A 311 62.52 -48.20 124.78
CA VAL A 311 61.78 -46.97 125.20
C VAL A 311 62.39 -45.75 124.47
N ILE A 312 61.75 -45.29 123.36
CA ILE A 312 61.79 -43.94 122.72
C ILE A 312 60.52 -43.85 121.83
N LYS A 313 59.84 -42.73 121.50
CA LYS A 313 59.32 -41.55 122.24
C LYS A 313 59.46 -40.22 121.45
N TYR A 314 58.31 -39.57 121.20
CA TYR A 314 58.07 -38.23 120.59
C TYR A 314 58.15 -38.05 119.05
N GLY A 315 57.30 -37.14 118.56
CA GLY A 315 57.16 -36.74 117.14
C GLY A 315 55.76 -36.18 116.81
N GLN A 316 55.41 -34.98 117.29
CA GLN A 316 54.17 -34.26 116.92
C GLN A 316 54.47 -33.04 116.04
N ILE A 317 53.54 -32.68 115.13
CA ILE A 317 53.17 -31.35 114.56
C ILE A 317 52.21 -31.64 113.37
N GLY A 318 51.16 -30.86 113.06
CA GLY A 318 50.53 -29.75 113.79
C GLY A 318 49.85 -28.70 112.88
N ASN A 319 48.51 -28.78 112.73
CA ASN A 319 47.60 -27.73 112.20
C ASN A 319 47.81 -27.37 110.68
N SER A 320 47.02 -26.51 109.97
CA SER A 320 45.94 -25.59 110.37
C SER A 320 44.89 -25.29 109.25
N THR A 321 43.60 -25.35 109.60
CA THR A 321 42.48 -24.41 109.32
C THR A 321 42.42 -23.41 108.14
N GLY A 322 41.22 -23.27 107.53
CA GLY A 322 40.66 -22.01 106.96
C GLY A 322 40.60 -21.90 105.42
N ALA A 323 39.79 -21.01 104.79
CA ALA A 323 38.65 -20.16 105.25
C ALA A 323 37.82 -19.61 104.04
N TYR A 324 36.79 -18.79 104.32
CA TYR A 324 35.77 -18.20 103.41
C TYR A 324 36.26 -17.18 102.36
N ALA A 325 35.59 -17.16 101.18
CA ALA A 325 35.17 -16.00 100.34
C ALA A 325 34.36 -16.55 99.13
N GLU A 326 33.23 -16.06 98.60
CA GLU A 326 32.45 -14.80 98.64
C GLU A 326 32.86 -13.67 97.66
N SER A 327 31.84 -13.06 97.01
CA SER A 327 31.88 -11.86 96.13
C SER A 327 32.54 -11.99 94.73
N GLN A 328 32.21 -11.19 93.69
CA GLN A 328 30.98 -10.41 93.36
C GLN A 328 30.95 -10.03 91.85
N LYS A 329 29.74 -9.80 91.31
CA LYS A 329 29.28 -8.81 90.29
C LYS A 329 30.18 -8.24 89.15
N LEU A 330 29.46 -7.79 88.11
CA LEU A 330 29.83 -6.87 87.00
C LEU A 330 30.62 -7.54 85.84
N LYS A 331 30.46 -7.10 84.58
CA LYS A 331 29.70 -5.95 84.06
C LYS A 331 29.03 -6.26 82.73
#